data_AF-A0A1G9N9K7-F1
#
_entry.id   AF-A0A1G9N9K7-F1
#
_cell.length_a   1.000
_cell.length_b   1.000
_cell.length_c   1.000
_cell.angle_alpha   90.00
_cell.angle_beta   90.00
_cell.angle_gamma   90.00
#
_symmetry.space_group_name_H-M   'P 1'
#
loop_
_entity.id
_entity.type
_entity.pdbx_description
1 polymer ?
#
loop_
_entity_poly.entity_id
_entity_poly.type
_entity_poly.pdbx_seq_one_letter_code
_entity_poly.pdbx_strand_id
1 'polypeptide(L)'
;MDPIKNMISATDPVHSDPSVPDGEAALRRMFAEPAEFSDSLPRNVDSLADWKLRRARLAGVLTLAAAAVTAGVLVATNVGSLTTAPAPAGVVAPTATATATASASVSPSATPTPTPTPTPTPTATAAQTPTTPVAAAEDWRTFTSAGGKVTFDYPAQWSVAALTGASGSPDVDVDVSDAAGLRVASLHYDGPGGGIGGACLRSPVPYTVLDSVVLALPYNTSAADTVTPRFTFRALQEPGRVTASYGITSSAAGQDGKSCMFYNVVSGPAEAPLYSFADAFQVNAGDTGQNASRGGIKTFPSMEAARAYMQTPDYVNAKRMITSLKINAG
;
A
#
# COMPACT_ATOMS: atom_id res chain seq x y z
N MET A 1 -17.63 8.60 85.51
CA MET A 1 -18.64 8.59 84.43
C MET A 1 -18.25 9.64 83.39
N ASP A 2 -17.04 9.62 82.83
CA ASP A 2 -16.42 8.64 81.90
C ASP A 2 -16.60 9.06 80.43
N PRO A 3 -15.80 10.02 79.94
CA PRO A 3 -15.85 10.49 78.55
C PRO A 3 -15.45 9.40 77.53
N ILE A 4 -14.83 8.31 77.98
CA ILE A 4 -14.43 7.16 77.15
C ILE A 4 -15.64 6.48 76.50
N LYS A 5 -16.82 6.50 77.15
CA LYS A 5 -18.01 5.80 76.61
C LYS A 5 -18.57 6.45 75.32
N ASN A 6 -18.34 7.75 75.11
CA ASN A 6 -18.77 8.46 73.89
C ASN A 6 -17.83 8.27 72.69
N MET A 7 -16.60 7.80 72.88
CA MET A 7 -15.68 7.53 71.76
C MET A 7 -15.90 6.17 71.09
N ILE A 8 -16.63 5.26 71.72
CA ILE A 8 -16.84 3.89 71.21
C ILE A 8 -18.08 3.81 70.29
N SER A 9 -19.07 4.69 70.47
CA SER A 9 -20.27 4.74 69.61
C SER A 9 -20.09 5.44 68.26
N ALA A 10 -18.91 6.02 67.99
CA ALA A 10 -18.61 6.70 66.73
C ALA A 10 -17.90 5.78 65.68
N THR A 11 -17.69 4.51 66.02
CA THR A 11 -16.88 3.56 65.23
C THR A 11 -17.62 2.24 64.99
N ASP A 12 -18.96 2.28 64.90
CA ASP A 12 -19.77 1.15 64.44
C ASP A 12 -19.92 1.22 62.91
N PRO A 13 -19.27 0.31 62.14
CA PRO A 13 -19.31 0.32 60.68
C PRO A 13 -20.66 -0.13 60.09
N VAL A 14 -21.65 -0.48 60.92
CA VAL A 14 -22.97 -0.96 60.49
C VAL A 14 -24.06 0.12 60.62
N HIS A 15 -23.71 1.35 61.03
CA HIS A 15 -24.69 2.44 61.10
C HIS A 15 -24.94 3.06 59.71
N SER A 16 -26.01 2.61 59.06
CA SER A 16 -26.45 3.12 57.75
C SER A 16 -26.81 4.59 57.80
N ASP A 17 -25.97 5.44 57.23
CA ASP A 17 -26.23 6.87 57.04
C ASP A 17 -27.41 7.07 56.06
N PRO A 18 -28.53 7.70 56.47
CA PRO A 18 -29.70 7.90 55.63
C PRO A 18 -29.48 8.89 54.46
N SER A 19 -28.31 9.53 54.38
CA SER A 19 -27.91 10.39 53.25
C SER A 19 -27.18 9.64 52.14
N VAL A 20 -26.75 8.39 52.36
CA VAL A 20 -26.07 7.56 51.34
C VAL A 20 -27.12 6.73 50.58
N PRO A 21 -27.20 6.82 49.24
CA PRO A 21 -28.16 6.02 48.47
C PRO A 21 -27.88 4.52 48.59
N ASP A 22 -28.89 3.75 49.00
CA ASP A 22 -28.84 2.29 49.05
C ASP A 22 -28.69 1.71 47.62
N GLY A 23 -27.46 1.29 47.30
CA GLY A 23 -27.12 0.70 46.01
C GLY A 23 -27.81 -0.65 45.75
N GLU A 24 -28.19 -1.39 46.79
CA GLU A 24 -28.92 -2.66 46.63
C GLU A 24 -30.39 -2.40 46.27
N ALA A 25 -31.02 -1.41 46.93
CA ALA A 25 -32.35 -0.94 46.54
C ALA A 25 -32.36 -0.35 45.11
N ALA A 26 -31.31 0.38 44.73
CA ALA A 26 -31.16 0.90 43.37
C ALA A 26 -31.02 -0.21 42.31
N LEU A 27 -30.19 -1.24 42.57
CA LEU A 27 -30.06 -2.40 41.67
C LEU A 27 -31.37 -3.16 41.55
N ARG A 28 -32.05 -3.45 42.67
CA ARG A 28 -33.34 -4.17 42.66
C ARG A 28 -34.40 -3.41 41.88
N ARG A 29 -34.37 -2.07 41.87
CA ARG A 29 -35.27 -1.24 41.05
C ARG A 29 -34.99 -1.39 39.55
N MET A 30 -33.71 -1.37 39.14
CA MET A 30 -33.31 -1.55 37.73
C MET A 30 -33.69 -2.93 37.15
N PHE A 31 -33.76 -3.97 37.98
CA PHE A 31 -34.11 -5.33 37.54
C PHE A 31 -35.58 -5.71 37.77
N ALA A 32 -36.37 -4.89 38.48
CA ALA A 32 -37.78 -5.16 38.77
C ALA A 32 -38.77 -4.36 37.88
N GLU A 33 -38.32 -3.30 37.22
CA GLU A 33 -39.17 -2.56 36.28
C GLU A 33 -39.15 -3.23 34.89
N PRO A 34 -40.30 -3.62 34.32
CA PRO A 34 -40.35 -4.13 32.96
C PRO A 34 -40.03 -2.99 31.99
N ALA A 35 -39.08 -3.22 31.08
CA ALA A 35 -38.67 -2.23 30.09
C ALA A 35 -39.80 -1.93 29.10
N GLU A 36 -40.58 -0.88 29.36
CA GLU A 36 -41.48 -0.31 28.35
C GLU A 36 -40.65 0.34 27.23
N PHE A 37 -40.48 -0.38 26.13
CA PHE A 37 -40.00 0.16 24.86
C PHE A 37 -41.04 1.13 24.29
N SER A 38 -41.06 2.36 24.80
CA SER A 38 -41.81 3.45 24.18
C SER A 38 -41.04 3.97 22.97
N ASP A 39 -41.32 3.37 21.81
CA ASP A 39 -40.67 3.63 20.52
C ASP A 39 -41.12 4.97 19.89
N SER A 40 -40.97 6.06 20.65
CA SER A 40 -41.43 7.40 20.31
C SER A 40 -40.26 8.39 20.17
N LEU A 41 -39.59 8.32 19.01
CA LEU A 41 -38.53 9.25 18.63
C LEU A 41 -39.05 10.71 18.57
N PRO A 42 -38.28 11.71 19.04
CA PRO A 42 -38.66 13.12 18.92
C PRO A 42 -38.71 13.55 17.45
N ARG A 43 -39.66 14.43 17.12
CA ARG A 43 -40.12 14.78 15.74
C ARG A 43 -39.05 15.32 14.76
N ASN A 44 -37.80 15.49 15.18
CA ASN A 44 -36.71 16.06 14.38
C ASN A 44 -35.59 15.05 14.06
N VAL A 45 -35.79 13.75 14.31
CA VAL A 45 -34.83 12.70 13.97
C VAL A 45 -35.41 11.84 12.84
N ASP A 46 -34.93 12.04 11.61
CA ASP A 46 -35.26 11.18 10.47
C ASP A 46 -34.92 9.71 10.79
N SER A 47 -35.87 8.79 10.61
CA SER A 47 -35.63 7.39 10.93
C SER A 47 -34.64 6.76 9.95
N LEU A 48 -33.88 5.75 10.42
CA LEU A 48 -32.94 5.00 9.58
C LEU A 48 -33.68 4.23 8.46
N ALA A 49 -34.98 3.98 8.62
CA ALA A 49 -35.85 3.44 7.58
C ALA A 49 -36.17 4.50 6.49
N ASP A 50 -36.51 5.73 6.88
CA ASP A 50 -36.74 6.85 5.94
C ASP A 50 -35.49 7.17 5.12
N TRP A 51 -34.31 7.13 5.75
CA TRP A 51 -33.04 7.32 5.05
C TRP A 51 -32.78 6.23 3.99
N LYS A 52 -33.09 4.96 4.30
CA LYS A 52 -33.01 3.85 3.33
C LYS A 52 -34.02 4.02 2.18
N LEU A 53 -35.24 4.45 2.47
CA LEU A 53 -36.28 4.74 1.46
C LEU A 53 -35.91 5.92 0.55
N ARG A 54 -35.31 6.99 1.10
CA ARG A 54 -34.80 8.13 0.31
C ARG A 54 -33.67 7.69 -0.64
N ARG A 55 -32.72 6.86 -0.17
CA ARG A 55 -31.66 6.28 -1.03
C ARG A 55 -32.22 5.39 -2.14
N ALA A 56 -33.22 4.55 -1.84
CA ALA A 56 -33.87 3.71 -2.85
C ALA A 56 -34.57 4.52 -3.95
N ARG A 57 -35.23 5.65 -3.60
CA ARG A 57 -35.87 6.54 -4.56
C ARG A 57 -34.87 7.25 -5.49
N LEU A 58 -33.70 7.66 -4.99
CA LEU A 58 -32.65 8.26 -5.82
C LEU A 58 -32.04 7.27 -6.83
N ALA A 59 -31.86 6.01 -6.43
CA ALA A 59 -31.38 4.97 -7.35
C ALA A 59 -32.39 4.64 -8.48
N GLY A 60 -33.70 4.70 -8.18
CA GLY A 60 -34.76 4.40 -9.15
C GLY A 60 -35.00 5.47 -10.23
N VAL A 61 -34.56 6.71 -10.01
CA VAL A 61 -34.70 7.79 -11.01
C VAL A 61 -33.56 7.77 -12.05
N LEU A 62 -32.38 7.28 -11.67
CA LEU A 62 -31.20 7.22 -12.56
C LEU A 62 -31.26 6.09 -13.61
N THR A 63 -32.06 5.04 -13.39
CA THR A 63 -32.16 3.90 -14.33
C THR A 63 -33.14 4.11 -15.48
N LEU A 64 -33.97 5.16 -15.46
CA LEU A 64 -34.91 5.50 -16.54
C LEU A 64 -34.40 6.59 -17.50
N ALA A 65 -33.25 7.20 -17.22
CA ALA A 65 -32.66 8.26 -18.05
C ALA A 65 -31.60 7.76 -19.07
N ALA A 66 -31.27 6.46 -19.07
CA ALA A 66 -30.21 5.86 -19.90
C ALA A 66 -30.73 4.94 -21.03
N ALA A 67 -32.01 5.06 -21.40
CA ALA A 67 -32.67 4.21 -22.41
C ALA A 67 -33.13 4.97 -23.67
N ALA A 68 -32.75 6.23 -23.83
CA ALA A 68 -32.99 7.04 -25.02
C ALA A 68 -31.72 7.85 -25.34
N VAL A 69 -31.37 7.97 -26.64
CA VAL A 69 -30.07 8.44 -27.17
C VAL A 69 -28.96 7.38 -26.91
N THR A 70 -28.44 6.63 -27.90
CA THR A 70 -28.37 6.84 -29.36
C THR A 70 -28.87 5.64 -30.18
N ALA A 71 -29.91 5.86 -30.98
CA ALA A 71 -30.17 5.03 -32.17
C ALA A 71 -29.68 5.80 -33.41
N GLY A 72 -28.95 5.11 -34.30
CA GLY A 72 -28.67 5.57 -35.66
C GLY A 72 -27.29 6.19 -35.92
N VAL A 73 -26.36 5.38 -36.43
CA VAL A 73 -25.69 5.59 -37.74
C VAL A 73 -25.55 4.21 -38.40
N LEU A 74 -25.89 4.11 -39.68
CA LEU A 74 -25.85 2.89 -40.50
C LEU A 74 -25.44 3.31 -41.93
N VAL A 75 -24.86 2.41 -42.74
CA VAL A 75 -24.37 2.65 -44.14
C VAL A 75 -23.03 3.44 -44.13
N ALA A 76 -21.95 3.19 -44.89
CA ALA A 76 -21.49 2.20 -45.89
C ALA A 76 -19.94 2.32 -46.00
N THR A 77 -19.11 1.49 -46.65
CA THR A 77 -19.15 0.11 -47.22
C THR A 77 -17.71 -0.27 -47.61
N ASN A 78 -17.29 -1.54 -47.54
CA ASN A 78 -16.50 -2.11 -48.64
C ASN A 78 -16.58 -3.65 -48.71
N VAL A 79 -16.51 -4.19 -49.92
CA VAL A 79 -16.61 -5.62 -50.24
C VAL A 79 -15.23 -6.24 -50.43
N GLY A 80 -15.05 -7.50 -50.02
CA GLY A 80 -13.76 -8.20 -50.09
C GLY A 80 -13.86 -9.68 -49.72
N SER A 81 -14.52 -10.47 -50.56
CA SER A 81 -14.75 -11.90 -50.31
C SER A 81 -13.59 -12.76 -50.82
N LEU A 82 -12.87 -13.47 -49.95
CA LEU A 82 -12.09 -14.66 -50.33
C LEU A 82 -12.14 -15.76 -49.24
N THR A 83 -13.14 -16.62 -49.40
CA THR A 83 -13.13 -18.08 -49.18
C THR A 83 -11.73 -18.72 -49.09
N THR A 84 -11.41 -19.43 -47.99
CA THR A 84 -11.30 -20.92 -47.90
C THR A 84 -10.72 -21.33 -46.53
N ALA A 85 -11.25 -22.41 -45.92
CA ALA A 85 -10.79 -23.00 -44.66
C ALA A 85 -10.02 -24.34 -44.91
N PRO A 86 -9.46 -25.04 -43.90
CA PRO A 86 -8.15 -25.69 -44.00
C PRO A 86 -8.13 -27.10 -44.62
N ALA A 87 -6.93 -27.55 -45.02
CA ALA A 87 -6.61 -28.93 -45.37
C ALA A 87 -5.59 -29.55 -44.37
N PRO A 88 -5.77 -30.80 -43.91
CA PRO A 88 -4.91 -31.42 -42.88
C PRO A 88 -3.90 -32.46 -43.41
N ALA A 89 -2.94 -32.77 -42.54
CA ALA A 89 -2.19 -34.03 -42.40
C ALA A 89 -1.46 -34.66 -43.61
N GLY A 90 -0.12 -34.60 -43.57
CA GLY A 90 0.77 -35.53 -44.28
C GLY A 90 1.66 -36.29 -43.29
N VAL A 91 1.61 -37.63 -43.31
CA VAL A 91 2.37 -38.52 -42.41
C VAL A 91 3.49 -39.21 -43.19
N VAL A 92 4.75 -39.06 -42.77
CA VAL A 92 5.81 -40.08 -42.93
C VAL A 92 6.78 -39.98 -41.74
N ALA A 93 7.20 -41.12 -41.22
CA ALA A 93 8.25 -41.27 -40.19
C ALA A 93 9.30 -42.32 -40.65
N PRO A 94 10.29 -42.70 -39.82
CA PRO A 94 11.72 -42.38 -39.98
C PRO A 94 12.56 -43.53 -40.56
N THR A 95 13.92 -43.40 -40.62
CA THR A 95 14.93 -44.37 -40.07
C THR A 95 16.33 -44.34 -40.73
N ALA A 96 17.38 -44.51 -39.88
CA ALA A 96 18.75 -45.03 -40.10
C ALA A 96 19.86 -44.29 -40.91
N THR A 97 20.75 -43.62 -40.17
CA THR A 97 22.19 -43.94 -39.94
C THR A 97 22.91 -45.00 -40.82
N ALA A 98 24.07 -44.65 -41.42
CA ALA A 98 25.39 -45.35 -41.25
C ALA A 98 26.60 -44.76 -42.05
N THR A 99 27.56 -44.20 -41.33
CA THR A 99 29.04 -44.42 -41.33
C THR A 99 29.88 -44.64 -42.63
N ALA A 100 30.74 -43.64 -42.92
CA ALA A 100 32.18 -43.64 -43.31
C ALA A 100 32.82 -44.56 -44.39
N THR A 101 33.70 -43.97 -45.20
CA THR A 101 35.00 -44.51 -45.70
C THR A 101 35.94 -43.33 -46.01
N ALA A 102 37.27 -43.54 -46.03
CA ALA A 102 38.28 -42.49 -45.89
C ALA A 102 39.29 -42.35 -47.05
N SER A 103 40.09 -41.28 -46.96
CA SER A 103 41.47 -41.12 -47.48
C SER A 103 41.71 -40.62 -48.90
N ALA A 104 42.33 -39.44 -49.00
CA ALA A 104 43.48 -39.18 -49.87
C ALA A 104 44.37 -38.09 -49.23
N SER A 105 45.69 -38.21 -49.38
CA SER A 105 46.71 -37.35 -48.76
C SER A 105 47.45 -36.52 -49.82
N VAL A 106 47.69 -35.23 -49.55
CA VAL A 106 48.74 -34.41 -50.19
C VAL A 106 49.25 -33.33 -49.22
N SER A 107 50.55 -33.06 -49.28
CA SER A 107 51.30 -32.09 -48.47
C SER A 107 52.62 -31.78 -49.19
N PRO A 108 53.32 -30.66 -48.93
CA PRO A 108 52.84 -29.27 -48.89
C PRO A 108 53.54 -28.44 -49.99
N SER A 109 53.16 -27.16 -50.16
CA SER A 109 53.94 -26.19 -50.95
C SER A 109 54.11 -24.89 -50.18
N ALA A 110 55.26 -24.23 -50.36
CA ALA A 110 55.73 -23.15 -49.49
C ALA A 110 55.51 -21.74 -50.09
N THR A 111 55.14 -20.81 -49.21
CA THR A 111 55.61 -19.41 -49.12
C THR A 111 55.60 -18.55 -50.40
N PRO A 112 54.85 -17.43 -50.39
CA PRO A 112 55.49 -16.19 -49.92
C PRO A 112 54.72 -15.44 -48.82
N THR A 113 55.47 -14.75 -47.97
CA THR A 113 54.97 -13.87 -46.90
C THR A 113 54.88 -12.43 -47.41
N PRO A 114 53.68 -11.84 -47.61
CA PRO A 114 53.54 -10.41 -47.82
C PRO A 114 53.57 -9.62 -46.50
N THR A 115 54.49 -8.67 -46.47
CA THR A 115 54.67 -7.46 -45.65
C THR A 115 53.54 -7.05 -44.68
N PRO A 116 53.86 -6.63 -43.43
CA PRO A 116 52.87 -6.05 -42.52
C PRO A 116 52.30 -4.74 -43.06
N THR A 117 50.99 -4.69 -43.24
CA THR A 117 50.22 -3.45 -43.45
C THR A 117 50.43 -2.52 -42.25
N PRO A 118 50.71 -1.21 -42.45
CA PRO A 118 50.81 -0.29 -41.33
C PRO A 118 49.47 -0.19 -40.60
N THR A 119 49.49 -0.47 -39.29
CA THR A 119 48.36 -0.24 -38.39
C THR A 119 47.91 1.23 -38.52
N PRO A 120 46.61 1.52 -38.75
CA PRO A 120 46.15 2.89 -38.73
C PRO A 120 46.36 3.46 -37.32
N THR A 121 47.17 4.52 -37.22
CA THR A 121 47.24 5.34 -36.02
C THR A 121 45.81 5.76 -35.66
N PRO A 122 45.33 5.53 -34.43
CA PRO A 122 44.02 6.02 -34.04
C PRO A 122 44.06 7.54 -34.09
N THR A 123 43.37 8.12 -35.09
CA THR A 123 43.01 9.53 -35.06
C THR A 123 42.38 9.80 -33.70
N ALA A 124 42.89 10.78 -32.98
CA ALA A 124 42.27 11.21 -31.73
C ALA A 124 40.89 11.79 -32.04
N THR A 125 39.87 10.92 -32.05
CA THR A 125 38.47 11.33 -31.93
C THR A 125 38.43 12.25 -30.74
N ALA A 126 38.13 13.53 -30.98
CA ALA A 126 37.96 14.50 -29.92
C ALA A 126 37.04 13.88 -28.88
N ALA A 127 37.49 13.86 -27.61
CA ALA A 127 36.74 13.26 -26.54
C ALA A 127 35.39 13.97 -26.46
N GLN A 128 34.38 13.34 -27.06
CA GLN A 128 33.00 13.57 -26.68
C GLN A 128 32.94 13.09 -25.25
N THR A 129 33.12 14.05 -24.32
CA THR A 129 32.69 13.90 -22.93
C THR A 129 31.37 13.16 -23.00
N PRO A 130 31.22 12.02 -22.31
CA PRO A 130 29.90 11.45 -22.16
C PRO A 130 29.07 12.54 -21.48
N THR A 131 28.20 13.19 -22.25
CA THR A 131 26.92 13.63 -21.70
C THR A 131 26.16 12.36 -21.36
N THR A 132 26.61 11.71 -20.28
CA THR A 132 25.72 11.28 -19.22
C THR A 132 24.59 12.30 -19.22
N PRO A 133 23.33 11.89 -19.42
CA PRO A 133 22.22 12.77 -19.15
C PRO A 133 22.44 13.26 -17.73
N VAL A 134 22.84 14.52 -17.58
CA VAL A 134 22.82 15.18 -16.28
C VAL A 134 21.36 15.06 -15.91
N ALA A 135 21.07 14.16 -14.97
CA ALA A 135 19.72 13.98 -14.47
C ALA A 135 19.24 15.38 -14.15
N ALA A 136 18.27 15.88 -14.92
CA ALA A 136 17.80 17.25 -14.81
C ALA A 136 17.50 17.42 -13.33
N ALA A 137 18.21 18.33 -12.66
CA ALA A 137 18.23 18.38 -11.21
C ALA A 137 16.78 18.57 -10.77
N GLU A 138 16.14 17.49 -10.33
CA GLU A 138 14.71 17.51 -10.15
C GLU A 138 14.45 18.54 -9.08
N ASP A 139 13.68 19.58 -9.39
CA ASP A 139 13.29 20.55 -8.39
C ASP A 139 12.46 19.82 -7.34
N TRP A 140 12.73 20.06 -6.05
CA TRP A 140 11.92 19.51 -4.96
C TRP A 140 11.04 20.61 -4.36
N ARG A 141 9.81 20.24 -4.02
CA ARG A 141 8.84 21.08 -3.31
C ARG A 141 8.58 20.48 -1.93
N THR A 142 8.27 21.31 -0.97
CA THR A 142 7.85 20.86 0.37
C THR A 142 6.33 20.93 0.47
N PHE A 143 5.69 19.83 0.87
CA PHE A 143 4.34 19.81 1.38
C PHE A 143 4.34 20.18 2.86
N THR A 144 3.36 20.98 3.28
CA THR A 144 3.13 21.35 4.67
C THR A 144 1.64 21.26 4.96
N SER A 145 1.27 20.50 5.99
CA SER A 145 -0.12 20.36 6.41
C SER A 145 -0.68 21.66 6.98
N ALA A 146 -2.01 21.73 7.13
CA ALA A 146 -2.62 22.71 8.02
C ALA A 146 -1.96 22.63 9.42
N GLY A 147 -1.72 23.79 10.03
CA GLY A 147 -1.02 23.89 11.33
C GLY A 147 0.46 23.48 11.34
N GLY A 148 1.06 23.06 10.21
CA GLY A 148 2.48 22.70 10.14
C GLY A 148 2.87 21.43 10.89
N LYS A 149 1.91 20.59 11.29
CA LYS A 149 2.13 19.32 12.01
C LYS A 149 2.95 18.33 11.19
N VAL A 150 2.67 18.22 9.89
CA VAL A 150 3.35 17.27 8.99
C VAL A 150 3.98 18.01 7.82
N THR A 151 5.23 17.69 7.51
CA THR A 151 5.95 18.18 6.31
C THR A 151 6.71 17.04 5.63
N PHE A 152 6.83 17.10 4.31
CA PHE A 152 7.69 16.22 3.51
C PHE A 152 8.06 16.89 2.18
N ASP A 153 9.19 16.53 1.60
CA ASP A 153 9.62 16.99 0.29
C ASP A 153 9.20 15.99 -0.81
N TYR A 154 8.81 16.48 -1.99
CA TYR A 154 8.43 15.68 -3.15
C TYR A 154 8.93 16.32 -4.46
N PRO A 155 9.15 15.56 -5.55
CA PRO A 155 9.55 16.11 -6.85
C PRO A 155 8.52 17.13 -7.38
N ALA A 156 8.97 18.25 -7.95
CA ALA A 156 8.12 19.37 -8.38
C ALA A 156 7.14 19.03 -9.51
N GLN A 157 7.40 17.93 -10.22
CA GLN A 157 6.58 17.34 -11.28
C GLN A 157 5.50 16.37 -10.76
N TRP A 158 5.55 16.01 -9.47
CA TRP A 158 4.53 15.20 -8.79
C TRP A 158 3.46 16.10 -8.18
N SER A 159 2.31 15.52 -7.88
CA SER A 159 1.16 16.22 -7.29
C SER A 159 0.75 15.62 -5.95
N VAL A 160 0.31 16.48 -5.03
CA VAL A 160 -0.26 16.07 -3.74
C VAL A 160 -1.73 16.50 -3.72
N ALA A 161 -2.64 15.57 -3.45
CA ALA A 161 -4.08 15.79 -3.44
C ALA A 161 -4.69 15.32 -2.11
N ALA A 162 -5.54 16.14 -1.49
CA ALA A 162 -6.26 15.76 -0.29
C ALA A 162 -7.37 14.75 -0.60
N LEU A 163 -7.51 13.71 0.23
CA LEU A 163 -8.57 12.72 0.12
C LEU A 163 -9.87 13.27 0.71
N THR A 164 -10.61 14.04 -0.09
CA THR A 164 -11.93 14.57 0.29
C THR A 164 -12.97 13.45 0.35
N GLY A 165 -13.41 13.02 1.54
CA GLY A 165 -14.50 12.03 1.61
C GLY A 165 -15.03 11.57 2.98
N ALA A 166 -14.29 11.72 4.08
CA ALA A 166 -14.73 11.21 5.39
C ALA A 166 -15.17 12.35 6.32
N SER A 167 -16.45 12.40 6.70
CA SER A 167 -16.87 13.21 7.86
C SER A 167 -16.23 12.62 9.13
N GLY A 168 -15.32 13.38 9.75
CA GLY A 168 -14.36 12.86 10.73
C GLY A 168 -12.99 12.53 10.12
N SER A 169 -12.53 13.35 9.16
CA SER A 169 -11.22 13.22 8.51
C SER A 169 -10.05 13.23 9.50
N PRO A 170 -8.92 12.59 9.13
CA PRO A 170 -7.63 12.87 9.75
C PRO A 170 -7.21 14.33 9.59
N ASP A 171 -6.44 14.89 10.54
CA ASP A 171 -5.73 16.18 10.37
C ASP A 171 -4.92 16.23 9.06
N VAL A 172 -4.39 15.09 8.57
CA VAL A 172 -3.76 14.98 7.24
C VAL A 172 -4.10 13.67 6.54
N ASP A 173 -4.82 13.76 5.42
CA ASP A 173 -5.12 12.64 4.53
C ASP A 173 -4.85 13.04 3.07
N VAL A 174 -3.72 12.59 2.51
CA VAL A 174 -3.26 13.00 1.17
C VAL A 174 -2.69 11.84 0.35
N ASP A 175 -3.03 11.81 -0.94
CA ASP A 175 -2.38 10.97 -1.94
C ASP A 175 -1.31 11.78 -2.69
N VAL A 176 -0.16 11.17 -2.93
CA VAL A 176 0.90 11.71 -3.79
C VAL A 176 0.98 10.89 -5.07
N SER A 177 0.86 11.56 -6.21
CA SER A 177 0.94 10.96 -7.55
C SER A 177 2.09 11.51 -8.36
N ASP A 178 2.67 10.66 -9.22
CA ASP A 178 3.76 11.04 -10.13
C ASP A 178 3.30 11.96 -11.27
N ALA A 179 4.23 12.29 -12.18
CA ALA A 179 3.96 13.13 -13.35
C ALA A 179 3.01 12.48 -14.38
N ALA A 180 2.80 11.16 -14.32
CA ALA A 180 1.81 10.44 -15.12
C ALA A 180 0.43 10.33 -14.42
N GLY A 181 0.31 10.84 -13.18
CA GLY A 181 -0.89 10.75 -12.37
C GLY A 181 -1.05 9.41 -11.63
N LEU A 182 -0.05 8.52 -11.68
CA LEU A 182 -0.07 7.26 -10.93
C LEU A 182 0.25 7.53 -9.45
N ARG A 183 -0.55 6.99 -8.55
CA ARG A 183 -0.33 7.15 -7.11
C ARG A 183 0.94 6.43 -6.65
N VAL A 184 1.87 7.19 -6.10
CA VAL A 184 3.14 6.70 -5.54
C VAL A 184 2.96 6.30 -4.08
N ALA A 185 2.31 7.15 -3.28
CA ALA A 185 2.08 6.91 -1.86
C ALA A 185 0.84 7.64 -1.32
N SER A 186 0.28 7.12 -0.23
CA SER A 186 -0.74 7.77 0.59
C SER A 186 -0.16 8.09 1.97
N LEU A 187 -0.36 9.31 2.45
CA LEU A 187 -0.06 9.75 3.82
C LEU A 187 -1.39 9.85 4.59
N HIS A 188 -1.49 9.06 5.65
CA HIS A 188 -2.59 9.09 6.62
C HIS A 188 -1.99 9.41 8.00
N TYR A 189 -2.28 10.58 8.55
CA TYR A 189 -1.86 11.00 9.88
C TYR A 189 -3.06 11.57 10.63
N ASP A 190 -3.28 11.10 11.87
CA ASP A 190 -4.48 11.34 12.69
C ASP A 190 -5.75 10.58 12.23
N GLY A 191 -5.60 9.35 11.73
CA GLY A 191 -6.76 8.53 11.35
C GLY A 191 -7.69 8.22 12.55
N PRO A 192 -9.03 8.22 12.38
CA PRO A 192 -9.95 7.90 13.47
C PRO A 192 -9.60 6.54 14.07
N GLY A 193 -9.60 6.46 15.41
CA GLY A 193 -9.04 5.37 16.22
C GLY A 193 -9.70 3.99 16.05
N GLY A 194 -9.59 3.42 14.86
CA GLY A 194 -9.94 2.05 14.54
C GLY A 194 -8.72 1.14 14.72
N GLY A 195 -8.94 -0.05 15.27
CA GLY A 195 -7.91 -1.07 15.36
C GLY A 195 -7.41 -1.50 13.98
N ILE A 196 -6.14 -1.91 13.90
CA ILE A 196 -5.54 -2.49 12.70
C ILE A 196 -6.24 -3.81 12.37
N GLY A 197 -7.28 -3.74 11.54
CA GLY A 197 -8.14 -4.87 11.19
C GLY A 197 -7.60 -5.68 10.01
N GLY A 198 -7.54 -7.00 10.16
CA GLY A 198 -7.14 -7.94 9.13
C GLY A 198 -6.64 -9.25 9.73
N ALA A 199 -6.80 -10.35 9.00
CA ALA A 199 -6.39 -11.68 9.47
C ALA A 199 -5.42 -12.33 8.48
N CYS A 200 -4.50 -13.11 9.02
CA CYS A 200 -3.57 -13.97 8.29
C CYS A 200 -4.31 -15.17 7.67
N LEU A 201 -5.13 -14.94 6.66
CA LEU A 201 -6.02 -15.97 6.07
C LEU A 201 -5.30 -16.93 5.10
N ARG A 202 -3.99 -16.78 4.90
CA ARG A 202 -3.16 -17.63 4.04
C ARG A 202 -1.93 -18.12 4.79
N SER A 203 -1.41 -19.27 4.38
CA SER A 203 -0.12 -19.80 4.87
C SER A 203 1.00 -18.74 4.74
N PRO A 204 1.79 -18.49 5.79
CA PRO A 204 2.93 -17.58 5.71
C PRO A 204 3.94 -18.00 4.64
N VAL A 205 4.34 -17.04 3.81
CA VAL A 205 5.35 -17.20 2.76
C VAL A 205 6.66 -16.54 3.18
N PRO A 206 7.82 -16.86 2.58
CA PRO A 206 9.07 -16.17 2.88
C PRO A 206 8.92 -14.65 2.76
N TYR A 207 9.34 -13.95 3.81
CA TYR A 207 9.29 -12.50 3.94
C TYR A 207 10.72 -11.96 3.96
N THR A 208 10.94 -10.81 3.31
CA THR A 208 12.27 -10.20 3.25
C THR A 208 12.16 -8.68 3.28
N VAL A 209 12.98 -8.05 4.13
CA VAL A 209 13.24 -6.61 4.07
C VAL A 209 14.35 -6.39 3.05
N LEU A 210 14.04 -5.68 1.96
CA LEU A 210 14.97 -5.39 0.86
C LEU A 210 15.78 -4.10 1.11
N ASP A 211 15.19 -3.14 1.83
CA ASP A 211 15.77 -1.85 2.19
C ASP A 211 15.19 -1.39 3.54
N SER A 212 15.97 -0.67 4.33
CA SER A 212 15.58 -0.15 5.64
C SER A 212 16.40 1.09 6.01
N VAL A 213 15.73 2.18 6.37
CA VAL A 213 16.35 3.41 6.88
C VAL A 213 15.61 3.87 8.13
N VAL A 214 16.31 4.03 9.26
CA VAL A 214 15.73 4.52 10.51
C VAL A 214 15.32 5.99 10.36
N LEU A 215 14.15 6.34 10.88
CA LEU A 215 13.57 7.69 10.83
C LEU A 215 13.34 8.23 12.24
N ALA A 216 13.61 9.53 12.42
CA ALA A 216 13.33 10.25 13.67
C ALA A 216 11.87 10.72 13.71
N LEU A 217 10.94 9.77 13.85
CA LEU A 217 9.50 10.04 13.94
C LEU A 217 8.97 9.74 15.37
N PRO A 218 7.95 10.47 15.85
CA PRO A 218 7.35 10.22 17.17
C PRO A 218 6.56 8.91 17.17
N TYR A 219 6.78 8.05 18.16
CA TYR A 219 6.15 6.73 18.23
C TYR A 219 5.96 6.27 19.67
N ASN A 220 5.00 5.37 19.88
CA ASN A 220 4.78 4.72 21.17
C ASN A 220 5.83 3.63 21.40
N THR A 221 6.78 3.93 22.28
CA THR A 221 7.84 3.00 22.75
C THR A 221 7.33 1.93 23.71
N SER A 222 6.13 2.11 24.27
CA SER A 222 5.48 1.16 25.19
C SER A 222 4.55 0.17 24.48
N ALA A 223 4.35 0.31 23.16
CA ALA A 223 3.62 -0.67 22.37
C ALA A 223 4.43 -1.98 22.25
N ALA A 224 3.75 -3.13 22.36
CA ALA A 224 4.38 -4.43 22.19
C ALA A 224 4.99 -4.57 20.79
N ASP A 225 6.13 -5.27 20.70
CA ASP A 225 6.89 -5.54 19.46
C ASP A 225 7.25 -4.29 18.62
N THR A 226 7.25 -3.12 19.25
CA THR A 226 7.62 -1.84 18.62
C THR A 226 9.13 -1.77 18.40
N VAL A 227 9.52 -1.27 17.23
CA VAL A 227 10.90 -0.94 16.87
C VAL A 227 10.97 0.51 16.45
N THR A 228 12.16 1.12 16.56
CA THR A 228 12.35 2.51 16.09
C THR A 228 11.83 2.68 14.66
N PRO A 229 10.98 3.70 14.40
CA PRO A 229 10.39 3.95 13.10
C PRO A 229 11.41 3.95 11.98
N ARG A 230 10.99 3.44 10.83
CA ARG A 230 11.87 3.24 9.68
C ARG A 230 11.09 3.23 8.39
N PHE A 231 11.65 3.83 7.35
CA PHE A 231 11.29 3.47 5.98
C PHE A 231 11.75 2.04 5.73
N THR A 232 10.92 1.24 5.06
CA THR A 232 11.29 -0.10 4.57
C THR A 232 10.75 -0.34 3.18
N PHE A 233 11.44 -1.18 2.41
CA PHE A 233 10.87 -1.86 1.26
C PHE A 233 10.83 -3.36 1.57
N ARG A 234 9.65 -3.96 1.51
CA ARG A 234 9.36 -5.30 2.05
C ARG A 234 8.68 -6.17 1.01
N ALA A 235 9.05 -7.45 1.00
CA ALA A 235 8.63 -8.42 0.00
C ALA A 235 8.07 -9.70 0.65
N LEU A 236 6.99 -10.21 0.07
CA LEU A 236 6.43 -11.56 0.27
C LEU A 236 6.72 -12.37 -0.99
N GLN A 237 7.41 -13.50 -0.85
CA GLN A 237 7.83 -14.33 -1.98
C GLN A 237 6.92 -15.56 -2.13
N GLU A 238 6.11 -15.58 -3.19
CA GLU A 238 5.27 -16.70 -3.60
C GLU A 238 5.96 -17.50 -4.73
N PRO A 239 5.50 -18.73 -5.04
CA PRO A 239 5.97 -19.46 -6.22
C PRO A 239 5.74 -18.66 -7.51
N GLY A 240 6.82 -18.26 -8.18
CA GLY A 240 6.78 -17.50 -9.44
C GLY A 240 6.35 -16.03 -9.32
N ARG A 241 6.24 -15.47 -8.11
CA ARG A 241 5.82 -14.08 -7.87
C ARG A 241 6.43 -13.51 -6.59
N VAL A 242 6.75 -12.22 -6.61
CA VAL A 242 7.04 -11.45 -5.40
C VAL A 242 6.06 -10.29 -5.32
N THR A 243 5.37 -10.16 -4.19
CA THR A 243 4.51 -9.01 -3.88
C THR A 243 5.23 -8.15 -2.87
N ALA A 244 5.45 -6.87 -3.19
CA ALA A 244 6.26 -5.96 -2.38
C ALA A 244 5.66 -4.55 -2.30
N SER A 245 6.10 -3.81 -1.29
CA SER A 245 5.60 -2.47 -0.95
C SER A 245 6.63 -1.72 -0.13
N TYR A 246 6.68 -0.40 -0.28
CA TYR A 246 7.44 0.47 0.60
C TYR A 246 6.57 1.36 1.48
N GLY A 247 7.13 1.74 2.62
CA GLY A 247 6.52 2.71 3.53
C GLY A 247 7.20 2.75 4.88
N ILE A 248 6.71 3.63 5.74
CA ILE A 248 7.13 3.70 7.14
C ILE A 248 6.56 2.53 7.95
N THR A 249 7.30 2.06 8.95
CA THR A 249 6.81 1.11 9.93
C THR A 249 7.52 1.27 11.28
N SER A 250 6.82 0.97 12.38
CA SER A 250 7.43 0.77 13.71
C SER A 250 7.26 -0.66 14.24
N SER A 251 6.95 -1.63 13.37
CA SER A 251 6.88 -3.05 13.76
C SER A 251 7.73 -3.91 12.83
N ALA A 252 8.32 -4.96 13.40
CA ALA A 252 8.84 -6.05 12.60
C ALA A 252 7.64 -6.88 12.09
N ALA A 253 7.65 -7.23 10.80
CA ALA A 253 6.66 -8.15 10.24
C ALA A 253 7.30 -9.53 10.00
N GLY A 254 6.51 -10.57 10.28
CA GLY A 254 6.89 -11.97 10.08
C GLY A 254 7.76 -12.56 11.20
N GLN A 255 7.37 -13.74 11.67
CA GLN A 255 8.19 -14.57 12.54
C GLN A 255 8.96 -15.59 11.68
N ASP A 256 10.16 -15.98 12.12
CA ASP A 256 11.03 -16.95 11.43
C ASP A 256 11.26 -16.67 9.93
N GLY A 257 11.32 -15.37 9.56
CA GLY A 257 11.50 -14.93 8.18
C GLY A 257 10.32 -15.23 7.27
N LYS A 258 9.12 -15.44 7.81
CA LYS A 258 7.89 -15.69 7.05
C LYS A 258 6.76 -14.77 7.48
N SER A 259 5.95 -14.32 6.52
CA SER A 259 4.67 -13.69 6.81
C SER A 259 3.65 -13.98 5.72
N CYS A 260 2.37 -13.89 6.09
CA CYS A 260 1.23 -13.88 5.19
C CYS A 260 0.80 -12.45 4.83
N MET A 261 1.19 -11.44 5.63
CA MET A 261 0.79 -10.04 5.48
C MET A 261 1.71 -9.09 6.26
N PHE A 262 1.68 -7.80 5.92
CA PHE A 262 2.30 -6.75 6.73
C PHE A 262 1.57 -5.41 6.56
N TYR A 263 1.80 -4.48 7.49
CA TYR A 263 1.29 -3.12 7.45
C TYR A 263 2.43 -2.10 7.39
N ASN A 264 2.28 -1.06 6.58
CA ASN A 264 3.17 0.11 6.58
C ASN A 264 2.62 1.19 7.52
N VAL A 265 2.70 0.91 8.82
CA VAL A 265 2.18 1.81 9.87
C VAL A 265 3.19 1.99 11.00
N VAL A 266 3.19 3.20 11.57
CA VAL A 266 3.82 3.49 12.86
C VAL A 266 2.74 3.57 13.93
N SER A 267 2.97 2.86 15.03
CA SER A 267 2.22 3.04 16.29
C SER A 267 2.66 4.36 16.90
N GLY A 268 1.88 5.42 16.68
CA GLY A 268 2.24 6.78 17.06
C GLY A 268 1.93 7.13 18.53
N PRO A 269 2.19 8.38 18.94
CA PRO A 269 1.81 8.90 20.26
C PRO A 269 0.29 9.05 20.40
N ALA A 270 -0.20 9.46 21.56
CA ALA A 270 -1.64 9.47 21.87
C ALA A 270 -2.47 10.38 20.95
N GLU A 271 -1.87 11.48 20.50
CA GLU A 271 -2.44 12.45 19.55
C GLU A 271 -2.47 11.98 18.09
N ALA A 272 -1.79 10.88 17.76
CA ALA A 272 -1.82 10.26 16.43
C ALA A 272 -1.51 8.75 16.57
N PRO A 273 -2.40 7.94 17.18
CA PRO A 273 -2.08 6.60 17.67
C PRO A 273 -1.69 5.62 16.56
N LEU A 274 -2.10 5.92 15.32
CA LEU A 274 -1.70 5.21 14.12
C LEU A 274 -1.49 6.21 12.97
N TYR A 275 -0.36 6.10 12.29
CA TYR A 275 -0.13 6.85 11.04
C TYR A 275 0.69 6.05 10.03
N SER A 276 0.58 6.41 8.75
CA SER A 276 1.12 5.68 7.62
C SER A 276 1.60 6.65 6.53
N PHE A 277 2.71 6.35 5.88
CA PHE A 277 3.13 6.96 4.62
C PHE A 277 3.75 5.87 3.75
N ALA A 278 3.02 5.42 2.73
CA ALA A 278 3.32 4.16 2.03
C ALA A 278 2.64 4.07 0.65
N ASP A 279 3.13 3.22 -0.23
CA ASP A 279 2.42 2.85 -1.48
C ASP A 279 1.15 2.00 -1.21
N ALA A 280 1.16 1.23 -0.12
CA ALA A 280 0.03 0.45 0.36
C ALA A 280 0.01 0.40 1.89
N PHE A 281 -1.15 0.66 2.51
CA PHE A 281 -1.31 0.55 3.96
C PHE A 281 -1.11 -0.89 4.47
N GLN A 282 -1.68 -1.87 3.75
CA GLN A 282 -1.60 -3.30 4.05
C GLN A 282 -1.24 -4.08 2.79
N VAL A 283 -0.37 -5.07 2.93
CA VAL A 283 -0.04 -6.05 1.88
C VAL A 283 -0.31 -7.46 2.39
N ASN A 284 -0.90 -8.31 1.55
CA ASN A 284 -1.14 -9.71 1.82
C ASN A 284 -0.50 -10.58 0.73
N ALA A 285 -0.13 -11.82 1.08
CA ALA A 285 0.26 -12.83 0.10
C ALA A 285 -0.91 -13.08 -0.87
N GLY A 286 -0.61 -13.20 -2.16
CA GLY A 286 -1.62 -13.36 -3.21
C GLY A 286 -2.35 -12.06 -3.60
N ASP A 287 -1.95 -10.89 -3.10
CA ASP A 287 -2.41 -9.61 -3.64
C ASP A 287 -1.81 -9.39 -5.05
N THR A 288 -2.66 -9.01 -6.00
CA THR A 288 -2.32 -8.85 -7.44
C THR A 288 -2.27 -7.39 -7.91
N GLY A 289 -2.27 -6.42 -6.99
CA GLY A 289 -2.22 -4.98 -7.29
C GLY A 289 -3.47 -4.36 -7.94
N GLN A 290 -4.48 -5.16 -8.33
CA GLN A 290 -5.61 -4.67 -9.15
C GLN A 290 -6.68 -3.83 -8.42
N ASN A 291 -6.65 -3.73 -7.09
CA ASN A 291 -7.62 -2.91 -6.36
C ASN A 291 -7.14 -1.45 -6.35
N ALA A 292 -7.92 -0.50 -6.89
CA ALA A 292 -7.56 0.93 -6.89
C ALA A 292 -7.25 1.48 -5.48
N SER A 293 -7.97 1.02 -4.44
CA SER A 293 -7.68 1.35 -3.04
C SER A 293 -6.32 0.82 -2.54
N ARG A 294 -5.78 -0.23 -3.18
CA ARG A 294 -4.45 -0.82 -2.93
C ARG A 294 -3.43 -0.50 -4.04
N GLY A 295 -3.66 0.56 -4.81
CA GLY A 295 -3.01 0.80 -6.11
C GLY A 295 -1.49 0.99 -6.13
N GLY A 296 -0.80 0.94 -4.98
CA GLY A 296 0.66 1.01 -4.92
C GLY A 296 1.37 -0.33 -4.62
N ILE A 297 0.63 -1.42 -4.36
CA ILE A 297 1.25 -2.76 -4.19
C ILE A 297 1.95 -3.19 -5.48
N LYS A 298 3.23 -3.54 -5.38
CA LYS A 298 4.10 -3.87 -6.52
C LYS A 298 4.21 -5.37 -6.67
N THR A 299 4.19 -5.85 -7.92
CA THR A 299 4.31 -7.28 -8.23
C THR A 299 5.50 -7.48 -9.18
N PHE A 300 6.37 -8.42 -8.84
CA PHE A 300 7.59 -8.73 -9.59
C PHE A 300 7.63 -10.24 -9.91
N PRO A 301 8.26 -10.65 -11.03
CA PRO A 301 8.44 -12.08 -11.36
C PRO A 301 9.46 -12.78 -10.44
N SER A 302 10.35 -12.03 -9.78
CA SER A 302 11.40 -12.57 -8.92
C SER A 302 11.88 -11.58 -7.86
N MET A 303 12.61 -12.08 -6.86
CA MET A 303 13.29 -11.25 -5.86
C MET A 303 14.42 -10.39 -6.47
N GLU A 304 14.97 -10.81 -7.61
CA GLU A 304 15.96 -10.04 -8.35
C GLU A 304 15.32 -8.84 -9.05
N ALA A 305 14.17 -9.03 -9.71
CA ALA A 305 13.40 -7.93 -10.29
C ALA A 305 12.93 -6.91 -9.23
N ALA A 306 12.54 -7.39 -8.03
CA ALA A 306 12.23 -6.50 -6.91
C ALA A 306 13.47 -5.68 -6.44
N ARG A 307 14.68 -6.27 -6.42
CA ARG A 307 15.91 -5.54 -6.11
C ARG A 307 16.32 -4.57 -7.22
N ALA A 308 16.12 -4.94 -8.48
CA ALA A 308 16.38 -4.08 -9.64
C ALA A 308 15.49 -2.83 -9.62
N TYR A 309 14.22 -2.97 -9.19
CA TYR A 309 13.31 -1.83 -9.00
C TYR A 309 13.87 -0.77 -8.03
N MET A 310 14.69 -1.15 -7.04
CA MET A 310 15.31 -0.19 -6.11
C MET A 310 16.32 0.77 -6.78
N GLN A 311 16.75 0.47 -8.02
CA GLN A 311 17.63 1.33 -8.82
C GLN A 311 16.85 2.27 -9.76
N THR A 312 15.51 2.19 -9.78
CA THR A 312 14.68 3.06 -10.63
C THR A 312 14.53 4.46 -10.03
N PRO A 313 14.40 5.51 -10.86
CA PRO A 313 14.08 6.87 -10.38
C PRO A 313 12.83 6.90 -9.50
N ASP A 314 11.77 6.17 -9.89
CA ASP A 314 10.51 6.07 -9.15
C ASP A 314 10.73 5.63 -7.69
N TYR A 315 11.54 4.58 -7.48
CA TYR A 315 11.86 4.10 -6.15
C TYR A 315 12.73 5.09 -5.37
N VAL A 316 13.78 5.62 -6.00
CA VAL A 316 14.72 6.56 -5.35
C VAL A 316 13.99 7.82 -4.90
N ASN A 317 13.08 8.33 -5.73
CA ASN A 317 12.26 9.51 -5.44
C ASN A 317 11.20 9.21 -4.38
N ALA A 318 10.50 8.07 -4.45
CA ALA A 318 9.54 7.68 -3.42
C ALA A 318 10.22 7.48 -2.06
N LYS A 319 11.41 6.85 -2.03
CA LYS A 319 12.22 6.70 -0.82
C LYS A 319 12.65 8.06 -0.27
N ARG A 320 13.18 8.96 -1.10
CA ARG A 320 13.58 10.32 -0.66
C ARG A 320 12.38 11.09 -0.11
N MET A 321 11.23 11.03 -0.77
CA MET A 321 9.99 11.64 -0.30
C MET A 321 9.57 11.09 1.08
N ILE A 322 9.41 9.78 1.22
CA ILE A 322 8.91 9.18 2.47
C ILE A 322 9.93 9.35 3.61
N THR A 323 11.24 9.28 3.33
CA THR A 323 12.28 9.51 4.35
C THR A 323 12.46 10.98 4.74
N SER A 324 11.94 11.93 3.95
CA SER A 324 11.93 13.36 4.30
C SER A 324 10.82 13.76 5.27
N LEU A 325 9.88 12.84 5.57
CA LEU A 325 8.76 13.06 6.48
C LEU A 325 9.24 13.57 7.84
N LYS A 326 8.67 14.69 8.28
CA LYS A 326 8.80 15.23 9.63
C LYS A 326 7.41 15.41 10.22
N ILE A 327 7.27 14.96 11.45
CA ILE A 327 6.07 15.15 12.27
C ILE A 327 6.51 16.00 13.46
N ASN A 328 5.97 17.21 13.55
CA ASN A 328 6.18 18.11 14.67
C ASN A 328 5.17 17.74 15.76
N ALA A 329 5.66 17.35 16.94
CA ALA A 329 4.80 17.17 18.11
C ALA A 329 4.11 18.50 18.46
N GLY A 330 2.86 18.40 18.93
CA GLY A 330 2.06 19.55 19.37
C GLY A 330 2.41 20.00 20.79
#